data_AF-A0A379WVR8-F1
#
_entry.id   AF-A0A379WVR8-F1
#
_cell.length_a   1.000
_cell.length_b   1.000
_cell.length_c   1.000
_cell.angle_alpha   90.00
_cell.angle_beta   90.00
_cell.angle_gamma   90.00
#
_symmetry.space_group_name_H-M   'P 1'
#
loop_
_entity.id
_entity.type
_entity.pdbx_description
1 polymer ?
#
loop_
_entity_poly.entity_id
_entity_poly.type
_entity_poly.pdbx_seq_one_letter_code
_entity_poly.pdbx_strand_id
1 'polypeptide(L)'
;MAEMTEVAKGVATHQRLVALLTQENARYRVVNHEAVGKCEAVSEIRGTALGQGAKALVCKVKGNGVNQHVLAILAADQQADLSQLASHLGGLRASLASRRKSIC
;
A
#
# COMPACT_ATOMS: atom_id res chain seq x y z
N MET A 1 13.12 21.63 9.39
CA MET A 1 11.84 21.62 10.17
C MET A 1 10.77 20.71 9.55
N ALA A 2 10.56 20.70 8.22
CA ALA A 2 9.56 19.83 7.58
C ALA A 2 9.82 18.31 7.73
N GLU A 3 11.09 17.87 7.71
CA GLU A 3 11.44 16.45 7.93
C GLU A 3 11.08 15.96 9.33
N MET A 4 11.32 16.76 10.37
CA MET A 4 11.01 16.40 11.77
C MET A 4 9.51 16.24 12.00
N THR A 5 8.67 17.01 11.30
CA THR A 5 7.20 16.90 11.38
C THR A 5 6.64 15.68 10.64
N GLU A 6 7.27 15.22 9.57
CA GLU A 6 6.82 14.03 8.83
C GLU A 6 7.20 12.73 9.56
N VAL A 7 8.40 12.68 10.17
CA VAL A 7 8.80 11.54 11.02
C VAL A 7 7.89 11.43 12.25
N ALA A 8 7.54 12.55 12.90
CA ALA A 8 6.64 12.55 14.05
C ALA A 8 5.22 12.06 13.70
N LYS A 9 4.69 12.42 12.52
CA LYS A 9 3.41 11.86 12.02
C LYS A 9 3.49 10.37 11.78
N GLY A 10 4.58 9.88 11.17
CA GLY A 10 4.77 8.45 10.91
C GLY A 10 4.76 7.60 12.19
N VAL A 11 5.44 8.07 13.25
CA VAL A 11 5.45 7.42 14.57
C VAL A 11 4.04 7.40 15.18
N ALA A 12 3.31 8.52 15.08
CA ALA A 12 1.92 8.60 15.57
C ALA A 12 0.98 7.64 14.81
N THR A 13 1.15 7.50 13.49
CA THR A 13 0.36 6.56 12.68
C THR A 13 0.66 5.11 13.04
N HIS A 14 1.94 4.74 13.18
CA HIS A 14 2.32 3.38 13.59
C HIS A 14 1.71 3.00 14.94
N GLN A 15 1.84 3.88 15.95
CA GLN A 15 1.25 3.64 17.27
C GLN A 15 -0.26 3.46 17.21
N ARG A 16 -0.96 4.28 16.42
CA ARG A 16 -2.40 4.18 16.23
C ARG A 16 -2.81 2.85 15.57
N LEU A 17 -2.05 2.37 14.59
CA LEU A 17 -2.31 1.09 13.93
C LEU A 17 -2.10 -0.09 14.88
N VAL A 18 -1.01 -0.09 15.64
CA VAL A 18 -0.72 -1.13 16.66
C VAL A 18 -1.82 -1.14 17.73
N ALA A 19 -2.26 0.03 18.21
CA ALA A 19 -3.35 0.14 19.16
C ALA A 19 -4.67 -0.43 18.60
N LEU A 20 -5.03 -0.09 17.37
CA LEU A 20 -6.23 -0.61 16.70
C LEU A 20 -6.17 -2.13 16.52
N LEU A 21 -5.06 -2.67 16.01
CA LEU A 21 -4.91 -4.12 15.83
C LEU A 21 -4.99 -4.87 17.17
N THR A 22 -4.44 -4.30 18.24
CA THR A 22 -4.51 -4.87 19.58
C THR A 22 -5.93 -4.83 20.13
N GLN A 23 -6.62 -3.70 19.98
CA GLN A 23 -8.01 -3.53 20.42
C GLN A 23 -8.95 -4.54 19.74
N GLU A 24 -8.76 -4.77 18.45
CA GLU A 24 -9.55 -5.72 17.65
C GLU A 24 -9.04 -7.18 17.77
N ASN A 25 -8.09 -7.46 18.68
CA ASN A 25 -7.50 -8.79 18.90
C ASN A 25 -6.94 -9.45 17.62
N ALA A 26 -6.42 -8.64 16.70
CA ALA A 26 -5.76 -9.16 15.51
C ALA A 26 -4.44 -9.85 15.89
N ARG A 27 -4.14 -10.99 15.25
CA ARG A 27 -2.84 -11.65 15.41
C ARG A 27 -1.81 -10.96 14.53
N TYR A 28 -0.81 -10.30 15.14
CA TYR A 28 0.28 -9.66 14.42
C TYR A 28 1.60 -9.80 15.19
N ARG A 29 2.71 -9.54 14.49
CA ARG A 29 4.06 -9.40 15.06
C ARG A 29 4.75 -8.23 14.37
N VAL A 30 5.40 -7.38 15.14
CA VAL A 30 6.22 -6.28 14.61
C VAL A 30 7.64 -6.78 14.35
N VAL A 31 8.17 -6.51 13.16
CA VAL A 31 9.55 -6.82 12.79
C VAL A 31 10.25 -5.51 12.41
N ASN A 32 11.12 -5.03 13.29
CA ASN A 32 11.86 -3.78 13.08
C ASN A 32 13.09 -4.04 12.21
N HIS A 33 13.35 -3.15 11.25
CA HIS A 33 14.55 -3.17 10.42
C HIS A 33 14.90 -1.76 9.93
N GLU A 34 16.14 -1.54 9.55
CA GLU A 34 16.55 -0.29 8.88
C GLU A 34 15.93 -0.19 7.49
N ALA A 35 15.81 1.02 6.93
CA ALA A 35 15.27 1.19 5.58
C ALA A 35 16.14 0.47 4.55
N VAL A 36 15.59 -0.56 3.90
CA VAL A 36 16.28 -1.32 2.86
C VAL A 36 15.61 -1.05 1.51
N GLY A 37 16.40 -0.68 0.50
CA GLY A 37 15.89 -0.29 -0.82
C GLY A 37 15.44 -1.44 -1.74
N LYS A 38 15.53 -2.70 -1.29
CA LYS A 38 15.24 -3.90 -2.10
C LYS A 38 14.18 -4.78 -1.44
N CYS A 39 13.17 -5.18 -2.20
CA CYS A 39 12.03 -5.96 -1.69
C CYS A 39 12.43 -7.37 -1.24
N GLU A 40 13.46 -7.95 -1.86
CA GLU A 40 14.03 -9.26 -1.54
C GLU A 40 14.58 -9.26 -0.12
N ALA A 41 15.41 -8.28 0.22
CA ALA A 41 16.03 -8.15 1.53
C ALA A 41 15.00 -7.96 2.66
N VAL A 42 13.92 -7.20 2.41
CA VAL A 42 12.84 -7.02 3.39
C VAL A 42 12.01 -8.30 3.56
N SER A 43 11.88 -9.11 2.50
CA SER A 43 11.16 -10.39 2.56
C SER A 43 11.94 -11.43 3.37
N GLU A 44 13.26 -11.48 3.21
CA GLU A 44 14.16 -12.30 4.02
C GLU A 44 14.06 -11.95 5.51
N ILE A 45 14.11 -10.66 5.86
CA ILE A 45 13.96 -10.19 7.25
C ILE A 45 12.62 -10.62 7.85
N ARG A 46 11.54 -10.57 7.06
CA ARG A 46 10.20 -11.00 7.49
C ARG A 46 10.09 -12.52 7.63
N GLY A 47 10.98 -13.29 7.01
CA GLY A 47 10.88 -14.73 6.89
C GLY A 47 9.76 -15.17 5.94
N THR A 48 9.46 -14.36 4.93
CA THR A 48 8.36 -14.57 3.98
C THR A 48 8.90 -14.66 2.55
N ALA A 49 8.26 -15.46 1.70
CA ALA A 49 8.52 -15.41 0.26
C ALA A 49 8.13 -14.04 -0.31
N LEU A 50 8.77 -13.61 -1.42
CA LEU A 50 8.52 -12.29 -2.02
C LEU A 50 7.02 -12.05 -2.30
N GLY A 51 6.33 -13.05 -2.89
CA GLY A 51 4.90 -12.96 -3.19
C GLY A 51 3.96 -12.95 -1.98
N GLN A 52 4.45 -13.21 -0.77
CA GLN A 52 3.65 -13.06 0.45
C GLN A 52 3.62 -11.60 0.95
N GLY A 53 4.48 -10.73 0.40
CA GLY A 53 4.32 -9.29 0.58
C GLY A 53 3.09 -8.77 -0.15
N ALA A 54 2.48 -7.72 0.36
CA ALA A 54 1.43 -6.99 -0.33
C ALA A 54 1.97 -5.66 -0.88
N LYS A 55 1.53 -5.29 -2.08
CA LYS A 55 1.67 -3.96 -2.66
C LYS A 55 0.29 -3.32 -2.71
N ALA A 56 0.19 -2.04 -2.39
CA ALA A 56 -1.06 -1.28 -2.48
C ALA A 56 -0.87 -0.13 -3.47
N LEU A 57 -1.77 -0.01 -4.44
CA LEU A 57 -1.77 1.08 -5.42
C LEU A 57 -3.06 1.88 -5.29
N VAL A 58 -2.93 3.19 -5.17
CA VAL A 58 -4.08 4.10 -5.32
C VAL A 58 -4.25 4.39 -6.80
N CYS A 59 -5.34 3.89 -7.39
CA CYS A 59 -5.67 4.04 -8.80
C CYS A 59 -6.89 4.93 -8.97
N LYS A 60 -6.94 5.69 -10.05
CA LYS A 60 -8.10 6.43 -10.51
C LYS A 60 -8.66 5.76 -11.76
N VAL A 61 -9.95 5.42 -11.73
CA VAL A 61 -10.66 4.80 -12.84
C VAL A 61 -11.65 5.80 -13.43
N LYS A 62 -11.66 5.92 -14.76
CA LYS A 62 -12.51 6.85 -15.50
C LYS A 62 -13.13 6.20 -16.74
N GLY A 63 -14.30 6.68 -17.17
CA GLY A 63 -14.97 6.31 -18.43
C GLY A 63 -16.34 5.66 -18.19
N ASN A 64 -17.23 5.66 -19.19
CA ASN A 64 -18.61 5.11 -19.08
C ASN A 64 -19.39 5.61 -17.84
N GLY A 65 -19.25 6.90 -17.50
CA GLY A 65 -19.87 7.49 -16.31
C GLY A 65 -19.15 7.18 -14.99
N VAL A 66 -18.11 6.34 -14.99
CA VAL A 66 -17.28 6.03 -13.82
C VAL A 66 -16.21 7.11 -13.63
N ASN A 67 -16.02 7.57 -12.40
CA ASN A 67 -14.92 8.44 -11.96
C ASN A 67 -14.63 8.23 -10.47
N GLN A 68 -13.87 7.20 -10.13
CA GLN A 68 -13.62 6.80 -8.75
C GLN A 68 -12.14 6.54 -8.47
N HIS A 69 -11.76 6.59 -7.20
CA HIS A 69 -10.45 6.17 -6.72
C HIS A 69 -10.60 4.81 -6.04
N VAL A 70 -9.65 3.91 -6.29
CA VAL A 70 -9.63 2.56 -5.76
C VAL A 70 -8.27 2.25 -5.18
N LEU A 71 -8.24 1.43 -4.13
CA LEU A 71 -7.03 0.86 -3.58
C LEU A 71 -6.89 -0.58 -4.10
N ALA A 72 -5.99 -0.78 -5.06
CA ALA A 72 -5.69 -2.11 -5.59
C ALA A 72 -4.59 -2.76 -4.74
N ILE A 73 -4.89 -3.90 -4.13
CA ILE A 73 -3.94 -4.69 -3.33
C ILE A 73 -3.60 -5.96 -4.10
N LEU A 74 -2.32 -6.24 -4.26
CA LEU A 74 -1.79 -7.41 -4.96
C LEU A 74 -0.54 -7.94 -4.26
N ALA A 75 -0.17 -9.18 -4.58
CA ALA A 75 1.10 -9.76 -4.15
C ALA A 75 2.29 -8.93 -4.68
N ALA A 76 3.37 -8.83 -3.90
CA ALA A 76 4.48 -7.94 -4.20
C ALA A 76 5.29 -8.36 -5.44
N ASP A 77 5.18 -9.62 -5.87
CA ASP A 77 5.77 -10.17 -7.10
C ASP A 77 4.88 -9.98 -8.35
N GLN A 78 3.65 -9.49 -8.18
CA GLN A 78 2.72 -9.25 -9.28
C GLN A 78 2.75 -7.80 -9.76
N GLN A 79 2.41 -7.63 -11.04
CA GLN A 79 2.18 -6.32 -11.64
C GLN A 79 0.69 -6.10 -11.85
N ALA A 80 0.22 -4.89 -11.52
CA ALA A 80 -1.18 -4.54 -11.69
C ALA A 80 -1.51 -4.30 -13.17
N ASP A 81 -2.50 -5.04 -13.68
CA ASP A 81 -3.10 -4.74 -14.99
C ASP A 81 -4.18 -3.66 -14.81
N LEU A 82 -3.82 -2.42 -15.15
CA LEU A 82 -4.70 -1.27 -15.06
C LEU A 82 -5.85 -1.31 -16.07
N SER A 83 -5.67 -1.99 -17.20
CA SER A 83 -6.74 -2.16 -18.19
C SER A 83 -7.79 -3.11 -17.65
N GLN A 84 -7.37 -4.26 -17.11
CA GLN A 84 -8.28 -5.19 -16.44
C GLN A 84 -8.97 -4.54 -15.24
N LEU A 85 -8.25 -3.76 -14.42
CA LEU A 85 -8.84 -3.01 -13.30
C LEU A 85 -9.93 -2.04 -13.78
N ALA A 86 -9.70 -1.34 -14.89
CA ALA A 86 -10.69 -0.44 -15.46
C ALA A 86 -11.93 -1.19 -15.94
N SER A 87 -11.74 -2.28 -16.70
CA SER A 87 -12.82 -3.09 -17.24
C SER A 87 -13.68 -3.72 -16.14
N HIS A 88 -13.07 -4.27 -15.08
CA HIS A 88 -13.81 -4.85 -13.94
C HIS A 88 -14.69 -3.83 -13.22
N LEU A 89 -14.29 -2.55 -13.23
CA LEU A 89 -15.02 -1.47 -12.58
C LEU A 89 -15.94 -0.71 -13.54
N GLY A 90 -16.14 -1.24 -14.76
CA GLY A 90 -16.98 -0.63 -15.79
C GLY A 90 -16.40 0.65 -16.41
N GLY A 91 -15.16 1.01 -16.08
CA GLY A 91 -14.47 2.17 -16.65
C GLY A 91 -13.77 1.86 -17.98
N LEU A 92 -13.28 2.90 -18.64
CA LEU A 92 -12.51 2.80 -19.88
C LEU A 92 -11.00 2.79 -19.64
N ARG A 93 -10.55 3.44 -18.56
CA ARG A 93 -9.12 3.56 -18.25
C ARG A 93 -8.88 3.68 -16.76
N ALA A 94 -7.81 3.04 -16.28
CA ALA A 94 -7.26 3.27 -14.95
C ALA A 94 -5.85 3.87 -15.06
N SER A 95 -5.49 4.67 -14.07
CA SER A 95 -4.14 5.24 -13.92
C SER A 95 -3.79 5.34 -12.44
N LEU A 96 -2.49 5.35 -12.10
CA LEU A 96 -2.07 5.69 -10.75
C LEU A 96 -2.55 7.10 -10.37
N ALA A 97 -2.97 7.27 -9.12
CA ALA A 97 -3.29 8.58 -8.58
C ALA A 97 -2.01 9.41 -8.43
N SER A 98 -2.12 10.74 -8.52
CA SER A 98 -0.99 11.64 -8.35
C SER A 98 -0.43 11.58 -6.93
N ARG A 99 0.90 11.76 -6.78
CA ARG A 99 1.66 11.63 -5.52
C ARG A 99 1.10 12.36 -4.31
N ARG A 100 0.34 13.44 -4.50
CA ARG A 100 -0.34 14.15 -3.39
C ARG A 100 -1.41 13.27 -2.69
N LYS A 101 -1.78 12.13 -3.28
CA LYS A 101 -2.78 11.17 -2.79
C LYS A 101 -2.27 9.73 -2.69
N SER A 102 -0.99 9.47 -2.93
CA SER A 102 -0.41 8.13 -2.84
C SER A 102 0.79 8.13 -1.90
N ILE A 103 0.67 7.44 -0.77
CA ILE A 103 1.82 7.06 0.04
C ILE A 103 2.35 5.73 -0.52
N CYS A 104 3.65 5.67 -0.80
CA CYS A 104 4.34 4.41 -1.04
C CYS A 104 4.54 3.71 0.30
#